data_AF-A0A1X6MUU0-F1
#
_entry.id   AF-A0A1X6MUU0-F1
#
_cell.length_a   1.000
_cell.length_b   1.000
_cell.length_c   1.000
_cell.angle_alpha   90.00
_cell.angle_beta   90.00
_cell.angle_gamma   90.00
#
_symmetry.space_group_name_H-M   'P 1'
#
loop_
_entity.id
_entity.type
_entity.pdbx_description
1 polymer ?
#
loop_
_entity_poly.entity_id
_entity_poly.type
_entity_poly.pdbx_seq_one_letter_code
_entity_poly.pdbx_strand_id
1 'polypeptide(L)'
;MDGTDYRTSDIDAQHKAVMQDAGKTLSEVQMDYFFTALLPPLREGLDPVATVEKLKREGHIMDDCWVSFKGDPAKAVEKEDDHFESLSTLNTPPGSSRAPSANTRLTKTRPDGYLVKVDRPEGAIRWMDIGLCAEYKTYASKKDRNGNVCKVVWSMRQCMREDARRRFVYGLTIENATMRLWYASRAELLVSERIHWQKDHKTVVNIFQALMYAEEHTVGWDPTIIYVIQKDKGRRGMKSKKSVADEIELAEDKSPRVDILVRDKVSQFP
;
A
#
# COMPACT_ATOMS: atom_id res chain seq x y z
N MET A 1 24.96 -28.30 13.10
CA MET A 1 24.87 -26.83 12.99
C MET A 1 23.41 -26.49 13.10
N ASP A 2 23.05 -25.95 14.25
CA ASP A 2 21.71 -25.62 14.69
C ASP A 2 21.23 -24.38 13.92
N GLY A 3 20.18 -24.56 13.11
CA GLY A 3 19.64 -23.51 12.25
C GLY A 3 18.74 -22.62 13.07
N THR A 4 19.24 -21.42 13.39
CA THR A 4 18.49 -20.37 14.07
C THR A 4 17.16 -20.09 13.36
N ASP A 5 16.08 -20.57 13.96
CA ASP A 5 14.69 -20.14 13.73
C ASP A 5 14.54 -18.69 14.22
N TYR A 6 15.07 -17.75 13.44
CA TYR A 6 15.30 -16.38 13.88
C TYR A 6 14.00 -15.55 13.78
N ARG A 7 13.28 -15.44 14.90
CA ARG A 7 12.29 -14.35 15.19
C ARG A 7 11.14 -14.16 14.19
N THR A 8 10.88 -15.13 13.33
CA THR A 8 9.88 -15.00 12.26
C THR A 8 8.45 -14.82 12.81
N SER A 9 8.18 -15.32 14.02
CA SER A 9 6.88 -15.26 14.70
C SER A 9 6.74 -14.15 15.76
N ASP A 10 7.82 -13.50 16.18
CA ASP A 10 7.80 -12.45 17.21
C ASP A 10 7.54 -11.07 16.58
N ILE A 11 6.26 -10.76 16.43
CA ILE A 11 5.77 -9.50 15.83
C ILE A 11 6.28 -8.29 16.61
N ASP A 12 6.35 -8.37 17.94
CA ASP A 12 6.80 -7.26 18.77
C ASP A 12 8.29 -6.98 18.58
N ALA A 13 9.11 -8.01 18.48
CA ALA A 13 10.53 -7.85 18.13
C ALA A 13 10.71 -7.26 16.72
N GLN A 14 9.87 -7.66 15.76
CA GLN A 14 9.92 -7.12 14.40
C GLN A 14 9.50 -5.64 14.35
N HIS A 15 8.42 -5.27 15.01
CA HIS A 15 8.00 -3.87 15.14
C HIS A 15 9.08 -3.03 15.81
N LYS A 16 9.69 -3.54 16.89
CA LYS A 16 10.78 -2.85 17.58
C LYS A 16 12.00 -2.64 16.68
N ALA A 17 12.39 -3.63 15.88
CA ALA A 17 13.50 -3.51 14.95
C ALA A 17 13.21 -2.47 13.85
N VAL A 18 12.01 -2.52 13.27
CA VAL A 18 11.59 -1.53 12.26
C VAL A 18 11.63 -0.11 12.81
N MET A 19 11.17 0.10 14.05
CA MET A 19 11.22 1.41 14.69
C MET A 19 12.64 1.86 15.05
N GLN A 20 13.54 0.92 15.39
CA GLN A 20 14.94 1.24 15.61
C GLN A 20 15.61 1.72 14.31
N ASP A 21 15.35 1.04 13.19
CA ASP A 21 15.88 1.41 11.88
C ASP A 21 15.29 2.73 11.35
N ALA A 22 14.03 3.02 11.63
CA ALA A 22 13.39 4.28 11.24
C ALA A 22 13.97 5.48 12.00
N GLY A 23 14.73 5.24 13.06
CA GLY A 23 15.31 6.28 13.90
C GLY A 23 14.32 6.87 14.90
N LYS A 24 14.76 7.90 15.62
CA LYS A 24 13.98 8.56 16.69
C LYS A 24 13.12 9.71 16.20
N THR A 25 13.27 10.13 14.95
CA THR A 25 12.62 11.29 14.35
C THR A 25 12.21 10.97 12.92
N LEU A 26 11.04 11.44 12.52
CA LEU A 26 10.51 11.31 11.17
C LEU A 26 10.39 12.69 10.54
N SER A 27 10.72 12.79 9.26
CA SER A 27 10.58 14.04 8.52
C SER A 27 9.11 14.27 8.20
N GLU A 28 8.54 15.29 8.83
CA GLU A 28 7.20 15.77 8.54
C GLU A 28 7.25 16.85 7.46
N VAL A 29 6.41 16.72 6.45
CA VAL A 29 6.34 17.65 5.31
C VAL A 29 4.90 18.14 5.10
N GLN A 30 4.76 19.30 4.45
CA GLN A 30 3.46 19.88 4.11
C GLN A 30 2.65 18.94 3.20
N MET A 31 1.32 18.94 3.31
CA MET A 31 0.48 18.11 2.44
C MET A 31 0.63 18.52 0.96
N ASP A 32 0.83 19.81 0.69
CA ASP A 32 1.11 20.33 -0.66
C ASP A 32 2.39 19.73 -1.26
N TYR A 33 3.40 19.40 -0.45
CA TYR A 33 4.59 18.69 -0.93
C TYR A 33 4.23 17.28 -1.39
N PHE A 34 3.31 16.59 -0.72
CA PHE A 34 2.81 15.31 -1.21
C PHE A 34 2.15 15.46 -2.56
N PHE A 35 1.23 16.41 -2.74
CA PHE A 35 0.54 16.62 -4.02
C PHE A 35 1.45 17.03 -5.17
N THR A 36 2.50 17.81 -4.88
CA THR A 36 3.38 18.38 -5.92
C THR A 36 4.59 17.51 -6.26
N ALA A 37 5.10 16.73 -5.30
CA ALA A 37 6.37 16.02 -5.46
C ALA A 37 6.28 14.50 -5.27
N LEU A 38 5.28 13.98 -4.53
CA LEU A 38 5.24 12.56 -4.17
C LEU A 38 4.09 11.82 -4.85
N LEU A 39 2.86 12.26 -4.63
CA LEU A 39 1.66 11.62 -5.16
C LEU A 39 1.65 11.62 -6.69
N PRO A 40 1.04 10.59 -7.32
CA PRO A 40 0.76 10.61 -8.74
C PRO A 40 -0.07 11.85 -9.10
N PRO A 41 0.14 12.45 -10.29
CA PRO A 41 -0.74 13.49 -10.78
C PRO A 41 -2.15 12.93 -10.94
N LEU A 42 -3.16 13.78 -10.71
CA LEU A 42 -4.54 13.41 -11.00
C LEU A 42 -4.69 13.07 -12.48
N ARG A 43 -5.31 11.92 -12.76
CA ARG A 43 -5.64 11.51 -14.12
C ARG A 43 -6.60 12.51 -14.75
N GLU A 44 -6.40 12.79 -16.04
CA GLU A 44 -7.28 13.67 -16.81
C GLU A 44 -8.75 13.27 -16.67
N GLY A 45 -9.62 14.26 -16.43
CA GLY A 45 -11.05 14.07 -16.20
C GLY A 45 -11.45 13.81 -14.74
N LEU A 46 -10.50 13.62 -13.82
CA LEU A 46 -10.79 13.59 -12.38
C LEU A 46 -10.79 15.01 -11.81
N ASP A 47 -11.84 15.33 -11.06
CA ASP A 47 -11.99 16.59 -10.35
C ASP A 47 -12.45 16.30 -8.90
N PRO A 48 -11.56 16.47 -7.91
CA PRO A 48 -11.90 16.25 -6.50
C PRO A 48 -13.04 17.14 -6.01
N VAL A 49 -13.14 18.38 -6.51
CA VAL A 49 -14.19 19.32 -6.11
C VAL A 49 -15.53 18.85 -6.66
N ALA A 50 -15.61 18.57 -7.96
CA ALA A 50 -16.83 18.03 -8.57
C ALA A 50 -17.25 16.69 -7.95
N THR A 51 -16.28 15.87 -7.56
CA THR A 51 -16.52 14.59 -6.88
C THR A 51 -17.11 14.79 -5.49
N VAL A 52 -16.57 15.71 -4.68
CA VAL A 52 -17.15 16.06 -3.37
C VAL A 52 -18.58 16.57 -3.53
N GLU A 53 -18.84 17.45 -4.51
CA GLU A 53 -20.19 17.96 -4.75
C GLU A 53 -21.15 16.87 -5.23
N LYS A 54 -20.67 15.90 -6.01
CA LYS A 54 -21.45 14.71 -6.36
C LYS A 54 -21.79 13.87 -5.12
N LEU A 55 -20.80 13.60 -4.27
CA LEU A 55 -20.99 12.82 -3.03
C LEU A 55 -21.98 13.51 -2.07
N LYS A 56 -21.98 14.84 -1.99
CA LYS A 56 -23.00 15.60 -1.25
C LYS A 56 -24.39 15.42 -1.85
N ARG A 57 -24.54 15.59 -3.17
CA ARG A 57 -25.83 15.42 -3.87
C ARG A 57 -26.42 14.01 -3.71
N GLU A 58 -25.56 13.00 -3.68
CA GLU A 58 -25.94 11.59 -3.53
C GLU A 58 -26.15 11.19 -2.05
N GLY A 59 -25.97 12.12 -1.10
CA GLY A 59 -26.19 11.85 0.32
C GLY A 59 -25.09 11.01 0.97
N HIS A 60 -23.91 10.93 0.36
CA HIS A 60 -22.72 10.28 0.96
C HIS A 60 -21.97 11.22 1.91
N ILE A 61 -22.14 12.54 1.74
CA ILE A 61 -21.68 13.57 2.67
C ILE A 61 -22.90 14.41 3.06
N MET A 62 -23.24 14.43 4.35
CA MET A 62 -24.34 15.22 4.91
C MET A 62 -23.82 15.96 6.14
N ASP A 63 -24.26 17.21 6.33
CA ASP A 63 -23.83 18.08 7.45
C ASP A 63 -22.29 18.15 7.60
N ASP A 64 -21.59 18.25 6.46
CA ASP A 64 -20.12 18.23 6.37
C ASP A 64 -19.47 17.00 7.06
N CYS A 65 -20.16 15.86 7.04
CA CYS A 65 -19.68 14.59 7.57
C CYS A 65 -19.90 13.46 6.56
N TRP A 66 -18.94 12.53 6.50
CA TRP A 66 -19.09 11.27 5.77
C TRP A 66 -20.18 10.40 6.41
N VAL A 67 -21.25 10.10 5.68
CA VAL A 67 -22.42 9.37 6.19
C VAL A 67 -22.09 7.92 6.56
N SER A 68 -21.10 7.34 5.90
CA SER A 68 -20.63 5.97 6.16
C SER A 68 -19.93 5.79 7.51
N PHE A 69 -19.67 6.85 8.26
CA PHE A 69 -19.02 6.79 9.57
C PHE A 69 -19.95 7.36 10.65
N LYS A 70 -20.09 6.63 11.76
CA LYS A 70 -21.04 6.96 12.83
C LYS A 70 -20.50 8.05 13.78
N GLY A 71 -20.19 9.21 13.22
CA GLY A 71 -19.76 10.39 13.97
C GLY A 71 -18.28 10.38 14.40
N ASP A 72 -17.98 10.96 15.56
CA ASP A 72 -16.63 11.08 16.12
C ASP A 72 -16.07 9.69 16.47
N PRO A 73 -14.95 9.25 15.86
CA PRO A 73 -14.39 7.92 16.12
C PRO A 73 -14.09 7.68 17.59
N ALA A 74 -13.69 8.71 18.35
CA ALA A 74 -13.41 8.59 19.78
C ALA A 74 -14.66 8.34 20.63
N LYS A 75 -15.87 8.52 20.08
CA LYS A 75 -17.17 8.27 20.72
C LYS A 75 -17.87 7.02 20.16
N ALA A 76 -17.23 6.31 19.23
CA ALA A 76 -17.79 5.11 18.65
C ALA A 76 -17.99 4.03 19.73
N VAL A 77 -19.19 3.46 19.79
CA VAL A 77 -19.53 2.35 20.70
C VAL A 77 -19.13 0.99 20.10
N GLU A 78 -19.03 0.93 18.78
CA GLU A 78 -18.62 -0.24 18.00
C GLU A 78 -17.11 -0.46 18.03
N LYS A 79 -16.67 -1.65 17.59
CA LYS A 79 -15.24 -1.94 17.52
C LYS A 79 -14.58 -1.10 16.41
N GLU A 80 -13.29 -0.84 16.57
CA GLU A 80 -12.48 -0.10 15.59
C GLU A 80 -12.63 -0.65 14.17
N ASP A 81 -12.57 -1.98 14.02
CA ASP A 81 -12.75 -2.66 12.72
C ASP A 81 -14.13 -2.36 12.10
N ASP A 82 -15.19 -2.34 12.91
CA ASP A 82 -16.56 -2.07 12.46
C ASP A 82 -16.72 -0.60 12.06
N HIS A 83 -16.08 0.31 12.80
CA HIS A 83 -16.16 1.75 12.53
C HIS A 83 -15.48 2.15 11.20
N PHE A 84 -14.36 1.50 10.88
CA PHE A 84 -13.58 1.79 9.68
C PHE A 84 -13.84 0.80 8.52
N GLU A 85 -14.86 -0.06 8.63
CA GLU A 85 -15.19 -1.06 7.60
C GLU A 85 -15.35 -0.41 6.21
N SER A 86 -16.01 0.75 6.14
CA SER A 86 -16.20 1.52 4.91
C SER A 86 -14.90 1.97 4.22
N LEU A 87 -13.80 2.15 4.96
CA LEU A 87 -12.48 2.41 4.37
C LEU A 87 -11.78 1.13 3.94
N SER A 88 -11.98 0.05 4.70
CA SER A 88 -11.40 -1.25 4.37
C SER A 88 -11.97 -1.80 3.06
N THR A 89 -13.21 -1.47 2.70
CA THR A 89 -13.91 -1.95 1.50
C THR A 89 -13.62 -1.16 0.22
N LEU A 90 -12.96 0.01 0.29
CA LEU A 90 -12.68 0.87 -0.87
C LEU A 90 -11.87 0.18 -1.98
N ASN A 91 -11.18 -0.92 -1.69
CA ASN A 91 -10.49 -1.73 -2.69
C ASN A 91 -10.26 -3.20 -2.29
N THR A 92 -11.02 -3.74 -1.32
CA THR A 92 -10.86 -5.14 -0.88
C THR A 92 -11.95 -6.06 -1.44
N PRO A 93 -11.60 -7.24 -1.99
CA PRO A 93 -12.60 -8.24 -2.33
C PRO A 93 -13.36 -8.73 -1.08
N PRO A 94 -14.59 -9.23 -1.25
CA PRO A 94 -15.29 -9.93 -0.18
C PRO A 94 -14.43 -11.06 0.41
N GLY A 95 -14.29 -11.14 1.74
CA GLY A 95 -13.52 -12.18 2.42
C GLY A 95 -12.07 -11.82 2.78
N SER A 96 -11.73 -10.53 2.80
CA SER A 96 -10.37 -10.00 3.03
C SER A 96 -9.77 -10.18 4.43
N SER A 97 -10.43 -10.91 5.35
CA SER A 97 -9.97 -11.14 6.73
C SER A 97 -8.64 -11.90 6.82
N ARG A 98 -8.15 -12.45 5.71
CA ARG A 98 -6.88 -13.17 5.62
C ARG A 98 -5.70 -12.22 5.44
N ALA A 99 -4.63 -12.51 6.16
CA ALA A 99 -3.34 -11.85 5.98
C ALA A 99 -2.86 -11.99 4.53
N PRO A 100 -2.26 -10.94 3.93
CA PRO A 100 -1.70 -11.04 2.60
C PRO A 100 -0.58 -12.09 2.60
N SER A 101 -0.52 -12.90 1.55
CA SER A 101 0.53 -13.90 1.42
C SER A 101 1.88 -13.24 1.16
N ALA A 102 2.90 -13.81 1.79
CA ALA A 102 4.30 -13.42 1.67
C ALA A 102 5.11 -14.64 1.22
N ASN A 103 6.03 -14.43 0.29
CA ASN A 103 6.96 -15.45 -0.17
C ASN A 103 8.14 -15.60 0.81
N THR A 104 8.52 -14.51 1.49
CA THR A 104 9.73 -14.51 2.32
C THR A 104 9.49 -14.87 3.78
N ARG A 105 8.24 -14.84 4.27
CA ARG A 105 7.89 -15.13 5.68
C ARG A 105 6.48 -15.70 5.86
N LEU A 106 6.33 -16.59 6.84
CA LEU A 106 5.04 -16.92 7.45
C LEU A 106 4.65 -15.79 8.41
N THR A 107 3.98 -14.75 7.90
CA THR A 107 3.38 -13.71 8.75
C THR A 107 1.86 -13.80 8.71
N LYS A 108 1.21 -13.58 9.86
CA LYS A 108 -0.24 -13.45 9.99
C LYS A 108 -0.68 -11.99 10.11
N THR A 109 0.25 -11.04 9.97
CA THR A 109 -0.06 -9.61 10.04
C THR A 109 -0.75 -9.15 8.77
N ARG A 110 -1.59 -8.12 8.90
CA ARG A 110 -2.36 -7.49 7.83
C ARG A 110 -2.51 -6.01 8.20
N PRO A 111 -2.43 -5.07 7.24
CA PRO A 111 -2.82 -3.69 7.49
C PRO A 111 -4.33 -3.60 7.79
N ASP A 112 -4.77 -2.62 8.57
CA ASP A 112 -6.20 -2.43 8.84
C ASP A 112 -7.00 -2.13 7.54
N GLY A 113 -6.37 -1.46 6.55
CA GLY A 113 -6.88 -1.31 5.18
C GLY A 113 -5.78 -1.24 4.13
N TYR A 114 -6.10 -1.41 2.85
CA TYR A 114 -5.10 -1.31 1.78
C TYR A 114 -5.71 -1.02 0.39
N LEU A 115 -4.92 -0.37 -0.47
CA LEU A 115 -5.18 -0.30 -1.91
C LEU A 115 -4.33 -1.34 -2.63
N VAL A 116 -4.90 -1.99 -3.64
CA VAL A 116 -4.30 -3.13 -4.33
C VAL A 116 -4.45 -2.98 -5.84
N LYS A 117 -3.50 -3.54 -6.58
CA LYS A 117 -3.57 -3.64 -8.04
C LYS A 117 -4.85 -4.37 -8.47
N VAL A 118 -5.50 -3.84 -9.49
CA VAL A 118 -6.69 -4.44 -10.12
C VAL A 118 -6.30 -5.68 -10.91
N ASP A 119 -5.23 -5.60 -11.71
CA ASP A 119 -4.78 -6.66 -12.63
C ASP A 119 -3.98 -7.78 -11.95
N ARG A 120 -4.29 -8.10 -10.69
CA ARG A 120 -3.62 -9.18 -9.97
C ARG A 120 -4.24 -10.55 -10.30
N PRO A 121 -3.50 -11.65 -10.10
CA PRO A 121 -4.09 -12.99 -10.14
C PRO A 121 -5.26 -13.13 -9.16
N GLU A 122 -6.29 -13.88 -9.55
CA GLU A 122 -7.38 -14.25 -8.65
C GLU A 122 -6.85 -15.09 -7.48
N GLY A 123 -7.33 -14.82 -6.27
CA GLY A 123 -6.95 -15.54 -5.06
C GLY A 123 -6.58 -14.64 -3.89
N ALA A 124 -5.74 -15.16 -3.00
CA ALA A 124 -5.29 -14.43 -1.81
C ALA A 124 -4.46 -13.20 -2.21
N ILE A 125 -4.74 -12.06 -1.56
CA ILE A 125 -3.94 -10.85 -1.71
C ILE A 125 -2.49 -11.16 -1.37
N ARG A 126 -1.54 -10.71 -2.19
CA ARG A 126 -0.11 -10.81 -1.90
C ARG A 126 0.39 -9.44 -1.45
N TRP A 127 1.38 -9.42 -0.57
CA TRP A 127 2.04 -8.18 -0.15
C TRP A 127 2.62 -7.37 -1.32
N MET A 128 3.06 -8.05 -2.39
CA MET A 128 3.59 -7.42 -3.60
C MET A 128 2.55 -6.68 -4.45
N ASP A 129 1.25 -6.96 -4.25
CA ASP A 129 0.15 -6.33 -5.00
C ASP A 129 -0.42 -5.09 -4.29
N ILE A 130 0.08 -4.77 -3.08
CA ILE A 130 -0.41 -3.66 -2.26
C ILE A 130 0.31 -2.36 -2.63
N GLY A 131 -0.48 -1.36 -3.03
CA GLY A 131 -0.02 -0.02 -3.39
C GLY A 131 0.02 0.96 -2.22
N LEU A 132 -0.91 0.80 -1.27
CA LEU A 132 -1.01 1.61 -0.05
C LEU A 132 -1.40 0.73 1.13
N CYS A 133 -0.74 0.93 2.28
CA CYS A 133 -1.10 0.31 3.55
C CYS A 133 -1.77 1.34 4.48
N ALA A 134 -2.89 1.00 5.09
CA ALA A 134 -3.61 1.88 6.00
C ALA A 134 -3.74 1.27 7.39
N GLU A 135 -3.59 2.09 8.43
CA GLU A 135 -3.75 1.70 9.84
C GLU A 135 -4.66 2.71 10.54
N TYR A 136 -5.55 2.22 11.39
CA TYR A 136 -6.62 3.02 11.97
C TYR A 136 -6.65 2.89 13.50
N LYS A 137 -6.97 4.00 14.17
CA LYS A 137 -7.25 4.07 15.60
C LYS A 137 -8.43 5.00 15.83
N THR A 138 -9.38 4.58 16.65
CA THR A 138 -10.49 5.44 17.10
C THR A 138 -10.02 6.55 18.04
N TYR A 139 -8.88 6.36 18.72
CA TYR A 139 -8.28 7.32 19.65
C TYR A 139 -6.94 7.86 19.15
N ALA A 140 -6.57 9.06 19.63
CA ALA A 140 -5.32 9.73 19.27
C ALA A 140 -4.30 9.77 20.42
N SER A 141 -4.33 8.78 21.34
CA SER A 141 -3.34 8.74 22.42
C SER A 141 -1.93 8.50 21.87
N LYS A 142 -0.90 8.83 22.66
CA LYS A 142 0.50 8.56 22.27
C LYS A 142 0.74 7.07 21.98
N LYS A 143 0.07 6.18 22.71
CA LYS A 143 0.17 4.73 22.50
C LYS A 143 -0.46 4.33 21.17
N ASP A 144 -1.63 4.87 20.85
CA ASP A 144 -2.36 4.56 19.63
C ASP A 144 -1.60 5.04 18.40
N ARG A 145 -1.14 6.30 18.44
CA ARG A 145 -0.30 6.88 17.40
C ARG A 145 0.98 6.07 17.18
N ASN A 146 1.70 5.73 18.26
CA ASN A 146 2.91 4.93 18.13
C ASN A 146 2.61 3.53 17.58
N GLY A 147 1.47 2.93 17.95
CA GLY A 147 0.99 1.68 17.40
C GLY A 147 0.79 1.75 15.88
N ASN A 148 0.04 2.74 15.40
CA ASN A 148 -0.19 2.96 13.97
C ASN A 148 1.11 3.23 13.21
N VAL A 149 2.00 4.06 13.76
CA VAL A 149 3.33 4.30 13.15
C VAL A 149 4.11 3.00 13.02
N CYS A 150 4.19 2.18 14.07
CA CYS A 150 4.87 0.89 14.02
C CYS A 150 4.29 -0.01 12.93
N LYS A 151 2.96 -0.15 12.90
CA LYS A 151 2.27 -1.02 11.95
C LYS A 151 2.42 -0.54 10.51
N VAL A 152 2.17 0.75 10.23
CA VAL A 152 2.19 1.28 8.86
C VAL A 152 3.60 1.21 8.26
N VAL A 153 4.64 1.53 9.06
CA VAL A 153 6.03 1.44 8.62
C VAL A 153 6.44 -0.01 8.40
N TRP A 154 6.00 -0.93 9.27
CA TRP A 154 6.24 -2.36 9.07
C TRP A 154 5.58 -2.86 7.78
N SER A 155 4.32 -2.51 7.54
CA SER A 155 3.54 -2.90 6.35
C SER A 155 4.17 -2.37 5.06
N MET A 156 4.55 -1.09 5.01
CA MET A 156 5.25 -0.51 3.86
C MET A 156 6.59 -1.19 3.58
N ARG A 157 7.38 -1.50 4.63
CA ARG A 157 8.64 -2.24 4.48
C ARG A 157 8.43 -3.67 4.02
N GLN A 158 7.34 -4.31 4.46
CA GLN A 158 6.98 -5.64 4.01
C GLN A 158 6.67 -5.66 2.51
N CYS A 159 5.91 -4.69 1.98
CA CYS A 159 5.70 -4.54 0.53
C CYS A 159 7.03 -4.44 -0.24
N MET A 160 7.97 -3.58 0.21
CA MET A 160 9.26 -3.41 -0.47
C MET A 160 10.21 -4.62 -0.38
N ARG A 161 10.03 -5.46 0.64
CA ARG A 161 10.79 -6.69 0.84
C ARG A 161 10.27 -7.83 -0.05
N GLU A 162 8.95 -7.91 -0.21
CA GLU A 162 8.31 -8.97 -1.00
C GLU A 162 8.40 -8.72 -2.50
N ASP A 163 8.56 -7.47 -2.94
CA ASP A 163 8.73 -7.13 -4.36
C ASP A 163 9.97 -6.24 -4.57
N ALA A 164 11.00 -6.81 -5.22
CA ALA A 164 12.21 -6.07 -5.56
C ALA A 164 11.95 -4.86 -6.45
N ARG A 165 10.89 -4.90 -7.28
CA ARG A 165 10.46 -3.82 -8.18
C ARG A 165 9.94 -2.60 -7.44
N ARG A 166 9.67 -2.72 -6.14
CA ARG A 166 9.11 -1.63 -5.35
C ARG A 166 10.18 -0.58 -5.03
N ARG A 167 10.10 0.57 -5.70
CA ARG A 167 10.96 1.74 -5.46
C ARG A 167 10.52 2.52 -4.22
N PHE A 168 9.21 2.59 -4.01
CA PHE A 168 8.57 3.21 -2.85
C PHE A 168 7.15 2.64 -2.60
N VAL A 169 6.58 2.90 -1.43
CA VAL A 169 5.23 2.49 -1.01
C VAL A 169 4.56 3.65 -0.28
N TYR A 170 3.24 3.79 -0.44
CA TYR A 170 2.46 4.74 0.34
C TYR A 170 1.87 4.09 1.59
N GLY A 171 1.70 4.88 2.63
CA GLY A 171 0.96 4.50 3.81
C GLY A 171 -0.07 5.57 4.18
N LEU A 172 -1.05 5.20 4.98
CA LEU A 172 -2.06 6.11 5.51
C LEU A 172 -2.32 5.76 6.96
N THR A 173 -2.42 6.76 7.82
CA THR A 173 -2.86 6.53 9.20
C THR A 173 -4.04 7.42 9.53
N ILE A 174 -5.00 6.87 10.27
CA ILE A 174 -6.08 7.63 10.89
C ILE A 174 -6.02 7.42 12.39
N GLU A 175 -5.93 8.50 13.14
CA GLU A 175 -6.10 8.52 14.58
C GLU A 175 -7.19 9.52 14.95
N ASN A 176 -8.34 9.00 15.38
CA ASN A 176 -9.55 9.78 15.56
C ASN A 176 -9.92 10.59 14.29
N ALA A 177 -10.07 11.91 14.39
CA ALA A 177 -10.38 12.79 13.27
C ALA A 177 -9.15 13.19 12.44
N THR A 178 -7.95 12.76 12.83
CA THR A 178 -6.70 13.11 12.15
C THR A 178 -6.30 12.04 11.15
N MET A 179 -5.93 12.44 9.94
CA MET A 179 -5.33 11.58 8.95
C MET A 179 -3.95 12.08 8.54
N ARG A 180 -3.04 11.16 8.23
CA ARG A 180 -1.72 11.42 7.65
C ARG A 180 -1.42 10.49 6.49
N LEU A 181 -0.74 11.03 5.50
CA LEU A 181 -0.20 10.28 4.37
C LEU A 181 1.28 10.02 4.61
N TRP A 182 1.73 8.84 4.22
CA TRP A 182 3.10 8.36 4.41
C TRP A 182 3.70 7.98 3.07
N TYR A 183 5.00 8.20 2.95
CA TYR A 183 5.80 7.79 1.80
C TYR A 183 7.05 7.09 2.32
N ALA A 184 7.31 5.88 1.84
CA ALA A 184 8.49 5.12 2.19
C ALA A 184 9.21 4.64 0.92
N SER A 185 10.44 5.09 0.71
CA SER A 185 11.38 4.48 -0.23
C SER A 185 12.37 3.59 0.53
N ARG A 186 13.34 3.01 -0.18
CA ARG A 186 14.45 2.30 0.48
C ARG A 186 15.44 3.22 1.21
N ALA A 187 15.37 4.52 0.97
CA ALA A 187 16.27 5.52 1.56
C ALA A 187 15.56 6.46 2.54
N GLU A 188 14.29 6.74 2.32
CA GLU A 188 13.58 7.82 3.01
C GLU A 188 12.21 7.36 3.53
N LEU A 189 11.81 7.94 4.66
CA LEU A 189 10.49 7.80 5.24
C LEU A 189 9.95 9.18 5.59
N LEU A 190 8.89 9.58 4.91
CA LEU A 190 8.25 10.88 5.04
C LEU A 190 6.82 10.71 5.53
N VAL A 191 6.34 11.68 6.29
CA VAL A 191 4.95 11.76 6.75
C VAL A 191 4.40 13.15 6.50
N SER A 192 3.14 13.24 6.09
CA SER A 192 2.47 14.52 5.91
C SER A 192 2.19 15.20 7.25
N GLU A 193 1.92 16.49 7.20
CA GLU A 193 1.14 17.17 8.23
C GLU A 193 -0.23 16.50 8.43
N ARG A 194 -0.91 16.90 9.51
CA ARG A 194 -2.21 16.34 9.89
C ARG A 194 -3.31 17.03 9.10
N ILE A 195 -4.25 16.26 8.57
CA ILE A 195 -5.51 16.80 8.06
C ILE A 195 -6.70 16.28 8.87
N HIS A 196 -7.78 17.06 8.92
CA HIS A 196 -9.03 16.63 9.54
C HIS A 196 -9.91 15.90 8.52
N TRP A 197 -9.76 14.59 8.39
CA TRP A 197 -10.33 13.82 7.27
C TRP A 197 -11.85 13.87 7.17
N GLN A 198 -12.55 14.06 8.29
CA GLN A 198 -14.01 14.18 8.30
C GLN A 198 -14.51 15.53 7.76
N LYS A 199 -13.64 16.54 7.67
CA LYS A 199 -14.02 17.91 7.27
C LYS A 199 -13.34 18.32 5.97
N ASP A 200 -12.09 17.90 5.78
CA ASP A 200 -11.33 18.17 4.57
C ASP A 200 -11.61 17.10 3.50
N HIS A 201 -12.86 17.10 3.03
CA HIS A 201 -13.35 16.14 2.04
C HIS A 201 -12.55 16.22 0.74
N LYS A 202 -12.19 17.44 0.30
CA LYS A 202 -11.47 17.66 -0.95
C LYS A 202 -10.09 16.98 -0.91
N THR A 203 -9.32 17.19 0.16
CA THR A 203 -7.98 16.59 0.28
C THR A 203 -8.07 15.07 0.33
N VAL A 204 -9.03 14.52 1.09
CA VAL A 204 -9.26 13.08 1.16
C VAL A 204 -9.60 12.50 -0.22
N VAL A 205 -10.57 13.08 -0.92
CA VAL A 205 -10.97 12.64 -2.27
C VAL A 205 -9.80 12.73 -3.25
N ASN A 206 -9.03 13.81 -3.21
CA ASN A 206 -7.86 13.99 -4.05
C ASN A 206 -6.82 12.89 -3.84
N ILE A 207 -6.47 12.57 -2.58
CA ILE A 207 -5.52 11.50 -2.24
C ILE A 207 -5.99 10.15 -2.83
N PHE A 208 -7.26 9.79 -2.61
CA PHE A 208 -7.78 8.52 -3.11
C PHE A 208 -7.85 8.49 -4.64
N GLN A 209 -8.26 9.59 -5.28
CA GLN A 209 -8.28 9.68 -6.75
C GLN A 209 -6.88 9.58 -7.35
N ALA A 210 -5.91 10.28 -6.78
CA ALA A 210 -4.51 10.25 -7.23
C ALA A 210 -3.94 8.83 -7.15
N LEU A 211 -4.26 8.06 -6.11
CA LEU A 211 -3.70 6.73 -5.90
C LEU A 211 -4.48 5.61 -6.61
N MET A 212 -5.81 5.66 -6.61
CA MET A 212 -6.66 4.59 -7.18
C MET A 212 -6.61 4.55 -8.71
N TYR A 213 -6.40 5.70 -9.36
CA TYR A 213 -6.36 5.83 -10.82
C TYR A 213 -4.95 6.00 -11.38
N ALA A 214 -3.93 5.81 -10.53
CA ALA A 214 -2.54 5.93 -10.90
C ALA A 214 -2.06 4.81 -11.82
N GLU A 215 -1.07 5.11 -12.66
CA GLU A 215 -0.30 4.08 -13.34
C GLU A 215 0.66 3.40 -12.35
N GLU A 216 0.89 2.10 -12.51
CA GLU A 216 1.68 1.30 -11.55
C GLU A 216 3.05 1.90 -11.24
N HIS A 217 3.72 2.47 -12.24
CA HIS A 217 5.05 3.01 -12.06
C HIS A 217 5.08 4.29 -11.22
N THR A 218 3.99 5.05 -11.22
CA THR A 218 3.79 6.27 -10.41
C THR A 218 3.42 5.95 -8.96
N VAL A 219 2.96 4.72 -8.70
CA VAL A 219 2.70 4.20 -7.35
C VAL A 219 3.77 3.22 -6.85
N GLY A 220 4.93 3.21 -7.50
CA GLY A 220 6.16 2.66 -6.93
C GLY A 220 6.65 1.35 -7.53
N TRP A 221 5.97 0.75 -8.50
CA TRP A 221 6.50 -0.41 -9.22
C TRP A 221 7.51 0.02 -10.30
N ASP A 222 8.62 -0.68 -10.44
CA ASP A 222 9.58 -0.46 -11.52
C ASP A 222 9.16 -1.29 -12.75
N PRO A 223 8.76 -0.65 -13.86
CA PRO A 223 8.33 -1.37 -15.06
C PRO A 223 9.49 -2.03 -15.81
N THR A 224 10.75 -1.70 -15.47
CA THR A 224 11.94 -2.25 -16.12
C THR A 224 12.42 -3.56 -15.50
N ILE A 225 11.92 -3.91 -14.31
CA ILE A 225 12.25 -5.14 -13.61
C ILE A 225 11.07 -6.11 -13.73
N ILE A 226 11.34 -7.32 -14.22
CA ILE A 226 10.31 -8.34 -14.47
C ILE A 226 10.44 -9.46 -13.44
N TYR A 227 9.31 -9.90 -12.90
CA TYR A 227 9.27 -11.03 -11.97
C TYR A 227 9.37 -12.36 -12.73
N VAL A 228 10.25 -13.25 -12.27
CA VAL A 228 10.45 -14.57 -12.86
C VAL A 228 10.12 -15.66 -11.85
N ILE A 229 9.39 -16.68 -12.29
CA ILE A 229 9.05 -17.86 -11.50
C ILE A 229 10.01 -18.97 -11.86
N GLN A 230 10.72 -19.49 -10.88
CA GLN A 230 11.53 -20.69 -11.03
C GLN A 230 10.62 -21.91 -10.91
N LYS A 231 10.45 -22.67 -11.99
CA LYS A 231 9.70 -23.92 -11.97
C LYS A 231 10.58 -25.02 -11.39
N ASP A 232 10.29 -25.44 -10.17
CA ASP A 232 10.89 -26.64 -9.59
C ASP A 232 10.27 -27.86 -10.28
N LYS A 233 10.98 -28.49 -11.23
CA LYS A 233 10.54 -29.77 -11.81
C LYS A 233 10.61 -30.82 -10.70
N GLY A 234 9.45 -31.11 -10.12
CA GLY A 234 9.29 -31.84 -8.87
C GLY A 234 10.26 -33.01 -8.67
N ARG A 235 10.88 -33.04 -7.49
CA ARG A 235 11.51 -34.25 -6.95
C ARG A 235 10.44 -35.32 -6.70
N ARG A 236 10.14 -36.13 -7.71
CA ARG A 236 9.60 -37.49 -7.50
C ARG A 236 10.63 -38.50 -7.98
N GLY A 237 11.26 -39.18 -7.03
CA GLY A 237 12.11 -40.35 -7.27
C GLY A 237 13.60 -40.03 -7.36
N MET A 238 14.33 -40.34 -6.29
CA MET A 238 15.77 -40.11 -6.14
C MET A 238 16.61 -41.02 -7.05
N LYS A 239 17.52 -40.45 -7.85
CA LYS A 239 18.95 -40.85 -8.01
C LYS A 239 19.70 -39.88 -8.96
N SER A 240 20.98 -39.71 -8.68
CA SER A 240 21.85 -38.56 -8.96
C SER A 240 22.24 -38.25 -10.41
N LYS A 241 22.66 -36.98 -10.59
CA LYS A 241 23.67 -36.42 -11.54
C LYS A 241 23.24 -36.19 -13.00
N LYS A 242 22.61 -35.04 -13.24
CA LYS A 242 23.03 -34.05 -14.25
C LYS A 242 22.44 -32.69 -13.83
N SER A 243 23.25 -31.66 -13.72
CA SER A 243 22.81 -30.28 -13.43
C SER A 243 21.93 -29.80 -14.58
N VAL A 244 20.62 -29.98 -14.47
CA VAL A 244 19.65 -29.35 -15.36
C VAL A 244 19.39 -27.99 -14.74
N ALA A 245 19.83 -26.93 -15.43
CA ALA A 245 19.56 -25.56 -15.01
C ALA A 245 18.07 -25.41 -14.71
N ASP A 246 17.76 -24.85 -13.55
CA ASP A 246 16.39 -24.60 -13.14
C ASP A 246 15.68 -23.77 -14.22
N GLU A 247 14.54 -24.24 -14.69
CA GLU A 247 13.83 -23.58 -15.78
C GLU A 247 13.15 -22.33 -15.19
N ILE A 248 13.71 -21.17 -15.53
CA ILE A 248 13.19 -19.87 -15.15
C ILE A 248 12.14 -19.50 -16.20
N GLU A 249 10.90 -19.35 -15.78
CA GLU A 249 9.83 -18.82 -16.61
C GLU A 249 9.57 -17.37 -16.19
N LEU A 250 9.24 -16.51 -17.14
CA LEU A 250 8.64 -15.24 -16.77
C LEU A 250 7.36 -15.56 -15.99
N ALA A 251 7.15 -14.94 -14.84
CA ALA A 251 5.83 -15.00 -14.23
C ALA A 251 4.82 -14.58 -15.30
N GLU A 252 3.70 -15.29 -15.43
CA GLU A 252 2.63 -14.85 -16.34
C GLU A 252 2.17 -13.47 -15.89
N ASP A 253 2.77 -12.45 -16.49
CA ASP A 253 2.44 -11.05 -16.31
C ASP A 253 1.48 -10.70 -17.44
N LYS A 254 0.19 -10.69 -17.11
CA LYS A 254 -0.87 -10.26 -18.04
C LYS A 254 -0.99 -8.73 -18.08
N SER A 255 -0.20 -7.99 -17.30
CA SER A 255 -0.13 -6.54 -17.44
C SER A 255 0.38 -6.22 -18.85
N PRO A 256 -0.27 -5.30 -19.58
CA PRO A 256 0.23 -4.88 -20.87
C PRO A 256 1.66 -4.35 -20.68
N ARG A 257 2.65 -5.04 -21.27
CA ARG A 257 3.90 -4.38 -21.60
C ARG A 257 3.51 -3.22 -22.49
N VAL A 258 3.79 -2.00 -22.04
CA VAL A 258 3.87 -0.89 -22.97
C VAL A 258 5.07 -1.23 -23.86
N ASP A 259 4.80 -1.89 -24.98
CA ASP A 259 5.77 -2.02 -26.05
C ASP A 259 6.13 -0.60 -26.45
N ILE A 260 7.30 -0.14 -26.01
CA ILE A 260 7.93 1.03 -26.58
C ILE A 260 8.29 0.62 -28.01
N LEU A 261 7.40 0.97 -28.94
CA LEU A 261 7.77 1.13 -30.33
C LEU A 261 8.79 2.27 -30.38
N VAL A 262 10.07 1.92 -30.24
CA VAL A 262 11.18 2.77 -30.66
C VAL A 262 11.02 2.94 -32.17
N ARG A 263 10.35 4.01 -32.57
CA ARG A 263 10.47 4.50 -33.94
C ARG A 263 11.82 5.17 -34.03
N ASP A 264 12.79 4.44 -34.57
CA ASP A 264 13.98 5.05 -35.15
C ASP A 264 13.52 6.00 -36.25
N LYS A 265 13.39 7.29 -35.92
CA LYS A 265 13.48 8.34 -36.92
C LYS A 265 14.95 8.50 -37.24
N VAL A 266 15.41 7.70 -38.20
CA VAL A 266 16.55 8.10 -39.03
C VAL A 266 16.12 9.38 -39.72
N SER A 267 16.65 10.51 -39.26
CA SER A 267 16.62 11.77 -39.97
C SER A 267 17.37 11.61 -41.29
N GLN A 268 16.64 11.43 -42.38
CA GLN A 268 17.14 11.79 -43.70
C GLN A 268 16.78 13.26 -43.95
N PHE A 269 17.81 14.11 -43.90
CA PHE A 269 17.88 15.35 -44.71
C PHE A 269 17.92 14.95 -46.20
N PRO A 270 17.40 15.77 -47.12
CA PRO A 270 17.78 17.17 -47.34
C PRO A 270 16.73 18.20 -46.92
#